data_AF-A0A8S3FPN1-F1
#
_entry.id   AF-A0A8S3FPN1-F1
#
_cell.length_a   1.000
_cell.length_b   1.000
_cell.length_c   1.000
_cell.angle_alpha   90.00
_cell.angle_beta   90.00
_cell.angle_gamma   90.00
#
_symmetry.space_group_name_H-M   'P 1'
#
loop_
_entity.id
_entity.type
_entity.pdbx_description
1 polymer ?
#
loop_
_entity_poly.entity_id
_entity_poly.type
_entity_poly.pdbx_seq_one_letter_code
_entity_poly.pdbx_strand_id
1 'polypeptide(L)'
;MSTEENEYLSLDEENSSKNITLERVIEECGSFGRYQYIHFFFLILFPVATGIYNFYYVFASVETSYQCIASHNIDQGFSLEISPSQCSYEIKNVQNQTMGIFPCTNWIYNPSIYGRTFTEEANFICQYRYYLSLLAAMLQIGAMFILFTGRITDWLGRRCSLILLVGQLLVTSLITQGLLQFVPMSTNHK
;
A
#
# COMPACT_ATOMS: atom_id res chain seq x y z
N MET A 1 49.92 -23.43 51.09
CA MET A 1 49.11 -24.30 50.22
C MET A 1 47.71 -23.74 49.94
N SER A 2 47.25 -22.71 50.66
CA SER A 2 45.95 -22.04 50.43
C SER A 2 46.05 -20.63 49.82
N THR A 3 47.26 -20.13 49.54
CA THR A 3 47.51 -18.81 48.96
C THR A 3 47.70 -18.82 47.44
N GLU A 4 48.28 -19.90 46.87
CA GLU A 4 48.46 -20.02 45.41
C GLU A 4 47.14 -20.38 44.68
N GLU A 5 46.22 -21.11 45.34
CA GLU A 5 44.94 -21.51 44.73
C GLU A 5 43.94 -20.35 44.61
N ASN A 6 44.05 -19.33 45.49
CA ASN A 6 43.25 -18.11 45.42
C ASN A 6 43.73 -17.14 44.32
N GLU A 7 45.00 -17.21 43.93
CA GLU A 7 45.57 -16.36 42.87
C GLU A 7 45.18 -16.89 41.47
N TYR A 8 45.07 -18.22 41.31
CA TYR A 8 44.53 -18.84 40.10
C TYR A 8 43.02 -18.62 39.93
N LEU A 9 42.24 -18.69 41.01
CA LEU A 9 40.79 -18.46 40.95
C LEU A 9 40.44 -16.99 40.61
N SER A 10 41.29 -16.04 41.02
CA SER A 10 41.15 -14.63 40.63
C SER A 10 41.58 -14.33 39.19
N LEU A 11 42.52 -15.10 38.64
CA LEU A 11 42.97 -14.95 37.24
C LEU A 11 41.96 -15.51 36.23
N ASP A 12 41.15 -16.51 36.63
CA ASP A 12 40.07 -17.05 35.78
C ASP A 12 38.81 -16.16 35.80
N GLU A 13 38.49 -15.48 36.91
CA GLU A 13 37.40 -14.50 36.95
C GLU A 13 37.73 -13.19 36.23
N GLU A 14 38.98 -12.71 36.28
CA GLU A 14 39.37 -11.47 35.60
C GLU A 14 39.45 -11.63 34.06
N ASN A 15 39.80 -12.83 33.57
CA ASN A 15 39.93 -13.12 32.13
C ASN A 15 38.59 -13.51 31.46
N SER A 16 37.54 -13.82 32.24
CA SER A 16 36.16 -14.01 31.76
C SER A 16 35.48 -12.67 31.45
N SER A 17 36.01 -11.56 31.98
CA SER A 17 35.63 -10.19 31.61
C SER A 17 36.57 -9.58 30.54
N LYS A 18 37.10 -10.40 29.61
CA LYS A 18 37.51 -9.87 28.32
C LYS A 18 36.30 -9.20 27.70
N ASN A 19 36.23 -7.88 27.84
CA ASN A 19 35.25 -7.02 27.18
C ASN A 19 35.07 -7.57 25.77
N ILE A 20 33.89 -8.13 25.50
CA ILE A 20 33.46 -8.52 24.16
C ILE A 20 33.36 -7.20 23.40
N THR A 21 34.50 -6.70 22.93
CA THR A 21 34.59 -5.46 22.18
C THR A 21 34.00 -5.75 20.82
N LEU A 22 33.09 -4.86 20.38
CA LEU A 22 32.40 -4.97 19.11
C LEU A 22 33.39 -5.23 17.95
N GLU A 23 34.57 -4.62 18.01
CA GLU A 23 35.67 -4.82 17.06
C GLU A 23 36.12 -6.28 16.96
N ARG A 24 36.28 -6.97 18.09
CA ARG A 24 36.67 -8.39 18.12
C ARG A 24 35.58 -9.29 17.56
N VAL A 25 34.30 -8.98 17.84
CA VAL A 25 33.15 -9.70 17.27
C VAL A 25 33.05 -9.49 15.76
N ILE A 26 33.34 -8.27 15.28
CA ILE A 26 33.37 -7.96 13.84
C ILE A 26 34.53 -8.68 13.16
N GLU A 27 35.69 -8.76 13.81
CA GLU A 27 36.87 -9.46 13.30
C GLU A 27 36.65 -10.98 13.25
N GLU A 28 35.99 -11.57 14.25
CA GLU A 28 35.56 -12.98 14.26
C GLU A 28 34.45 -13.28 13.24
N CYS A 29 33.58 -12.33 12.91
CA CYS A 29 32.56 -12.51 11.87
C CYS A 29 33.12 -12.63 10.44
N GLY A 30 34.39 -12.25 10.21
CA GLY A 30 35.08 -12.42 8.92
C GLY A 30 34.53 -11.53 7.79
N SER A 31 35.29 -11.42 6.69
CA SER A 31 34.89 -10.61 5.54
C SER A 31 33.67 -11.20 4.82
N PHE A 32 32.74 -10.35 4.37
CA PHE A 32 31.58 -10.75 3.59
C PHE A 32 31.98 -11.58 2.36
N GLY A 33 31.62 -12.87 2.36
CA GLY A 33 31.84 -13.75 1.22
C GLY A 33 30.87 -13.47 0.06
N ARG A 34 31.19 -13.97 -1.14
CA ARG A 34 30.35 -13.82 -2.35
C ARG A 34 28.88 -14.25 -2.14
N TYR A 35 28.66 -15.32 -1.38
CA TYR A 35 27.33 -15.82 -1.05
C TYR A 35 26.52 -14.88 -0.14
N GLN A 36 27.19 -14.15 0.75
CA GLN A 36 26.54 -13.21 1.67
C GLN A 36 26.03 -11.97 0.94
N TYR A 37 26.75 -11.51 -0.09
CA TYR A 37 26.28 -10.45 -0.98
C TYR A 37 25.03 -10.85 -1.78
N ILE A 38 24.99 -12.09 -2.30
CA ILE A 38 23.81 -12.60 -3.02
C ILE A 38 22.59 -12.60 -2.09
N HIS A 39 22.73 -13.11 -0.85
CA HIS A 39 21.63 -13.07 0.12
C HIS A 39 21.21 -11.66 0.51
N PHE A 40 22.17 -10.74 0.67
CA PHE A 40 21.88 -9.34 0.96
C PHE A 40 21.10 -8.66 -0.18
N PHE A 41 21.47 -8.95 -1.44
CA PHE A 41 20.73 -8.47 -2.61
C PHE A 41 19.28 -8.96 -2.63
N PHE A 42 19.04 -10.26 -2.40
CA PHE A 42 17.68 -10.79 -2.32
C PHE A 42 16.89 -10.18 -1.16
N LEU A 43 17.54 -9.90 -0.03
CA LEU A 43 16.91 -9.22 1.10
C LEU A 43 16.52 -7.77 0.81
N ILE A 44 17.23 -7.06 -0.08
CA ILE A 44 16.91 -5.68 -0.48
C ILE A 44 15.85 -5.63 -1.58
N LEU A 45 15.85 -6.60 -2.49
CA LEU A 45 14.92 -6.64 -3.62
C LEU A 45 13.45 -6.55 -3.17
N PHE A 46 13.11 -7.25 -2.09
CA PHE A 46 11.74 -7.30 -1.59
C PHE A 46 11.24 -5.97 -0.98
N PRO A 47 11.98 -5.30 -0.07
CA PRO A 47 11.64 -3.96 0.38
C PRO A 47 11.50 -2.96 -0.76
N VAL A 48 12.36 -3.04 -1.79
CA VAL A 48 12.29 -2.17 -2.97
C VAL A 48 10.99 -2.38 -3.75
N ALA A 49 10.62 -3.64 -4.02
CA ALA A 49 9.35 -3.96 -4.68
C ALA A 49 8.15 -3.43 -3.88
N THR A 50 8.19 -3.55 -2.54
CA THR A 50 7.16 -3.01 -1.65
C THR A 50 7.10 -1.48 -1.72
N GLY A 51 8.25 -0.80 -1.79
CA GLY A 51 8.31 0.65 -1.98
C GLY A 51 7.67 1.11 -3.30
N ILE A 52 7.95 0.40 -4.40
CA ILE A 52 7.35 0.67 -5.72
C ILE A 52 5.83 0.52 -5.67
N TYR A 53 5.31 -0.53 -5.01
CA TYR A 53 3.87 -0.72 -4.87
C TYR A 53 3.19 0.41 -4.08
N ASN A 54 3.79 0.84 -2.97
CA ASN A 54 3.27 1.99 -2.19
C ASN A 54 3.26 3.28 -3.01
N PHE A 55 4.26 3.49 -3.86
CA PHE A 55 4.31 4.65 -4.75
C PHE A 55 3.25 4.58 -5.85
N TYR A 56 3.05 3.40 -6.46
CA TYR A 56 2.04 3.19 -7.50
C TYR A 56 0.62 3.55 -7.01
N TYR A 57 0.28 3.16 -5.78
CA TYR A 57 -1.03 3.45 -5.18
C TYR A 57 -1.39 4.94 -5.27
N VAL A 58 -0.42 5.84 -5.01
CA VAL A 58 -0.63 7.29 -5.01
C VAL A 58 -1.14 7.80 -6.35
N PHE A 59 -0.66 7.25 -7.47
CA PHE A 59 -1.09 7.65 -8.81
C PHE A 59 -2.38 6.94 -9.22
N ALA A 60 -2.56 5.69 -8.80
CA ALA A 60 -3.77 4.92 -9.10
C ALA A 60 -5.02 5.52 -8.41
N SER A 61 -4.86 6.11 -7.22
CA SER A 61 -5.96 6.66 -6.43
C SER A 61 -6.28 8.13 -6.71
N VAL A 62 -5.66 8.76 -7.71
CA VAL A 62 -5.94 10.18 -8.02
C VAL A 62 -7.35 10.30 -8.59
N GLU A 63 -8.10 11.27 -8.04
CA GLU A 63 -9.39 11.71 -8.57
C GLU A 63 -9.11 12.63 -9.77
N THR A 64 -9.40 12.16 -10.98
CA THR A 64 -9.32 12.97 -12.20
C THR A 64 -10.53 13.90 -12.28
N SER A 65 -10.43 15.01 -13.01
CA SER A 65 -11.59 15.87 -13.23
C SER A 65 -12.66 15.13 -14.04
N TYR A 66 -13.86 15.05 -13.49
CA TYR A 66 -15.03 14.44 -14.13
C TYR A 66 -16.11 15.48 -14.43
N GLN A 67 -17.05 15.12 -15.30
CA GLN A 67 -18.25 15.88 -15.59
C GLN A 67 -19.44 14.93 -15.65
N CYS A 68 -20.56 15.35 -15.08
CA CYS A 68 -21.79 14.57 -15.12
C CYS A 68 -22.44 14.61 -16.51
N ILE A 69 -22.84 13.45 -17.04
CA ILE A 69 -23.72 13.36 -18.21
C ILE A 69 -25.16 13.35 -17.73
N ALA A 70 -25.89 14.44 -17.97
CA ALA A 70 -27.34 14.45 -17.76
C ALA A 70 -28.03 13.67 -18.90
N SER A 71 -28.80 12.64 -18.54
CA SER A 71 -29.47 11.76 -19.50
C SER A 71 -30.94 12.16 -19.78
N HIS A 72 -31.41 13.31 -19.30
CA HIS A 72 -32.78 13.77 -19.55
C HIS A 72 -32.89 14.48 -20.90
N ASN A 73 -33.87 14.09 -21.70
CA ASN A 73 -34.27 14.82 -22.91
C ASN A 73 -34.78 16.20 -22.47
N ILE A 74 -33.95 17.22 -22.69
CA ILE A 74 -34.27 18.61 -22.40
C ILE A 74 -35.23 19.10 -23.48
N ASP A 75 -36.50 19.28 -23.13
CA ASP A 75 -37.45 20.00 -24.00
C ASP A 75 -37.06 21.48 -24.09
N GLN A 76 -37.48 22.15 -25.16
CA GLN A 76 -37.19 23.57 -25.35
C GLN A 76 -37.83 24.40 -24.22
N GLY A 77 -36.98 25.07 -23.42
CA GLY A 77 -37.39 25.87 -22.25
C GLY A 77 -36.85 25.36 -20.91
N PHE A 78 -36.08 24.27 -20.92
CA PHE A 78 -35.56 23.65 -19.73
C PHE A 78 -34.03 23.88 -19.59
N SER A 79 -33.53 24.25 -18.40
CA SER A 79 -32.11 24.58 -18.16
C SER A 79 -31.48 23.70 -17.07
N LEU A 80 -30.30 23.15 -17.35
CA LEU A 80 -29.61 22.19 -16.48
C LEU A 80 -28.53 22.91 -15.66
N GLU A 81 -28.66 22.88 -14.34
CA GLU A 81 -27.65 23.43 -13.43
C GLU A 81 -26.97 22.28 -12.67
N ILE A 82 -25.67 22.13 -12.87
CA ILE A 82 -24.89 21.08 -12.20
C ILE A 82 -24.45 21.62 -10.84
N SER A 83 -24.67 20.82 -9.80
CA SER A 83 -24.19 21.15 -8.46
C SER A 83 -22.67 21.36 -8.45
N PRO A 84 -22.11 22.23 -7.59
CA PRO A 84 -20.66 22.38 -7.43
C PRO A 84 -19.94 21.07 -7.13
N SER A 85 -20.62 20.10 -6.50
CA SER A 85 -20.09 18.76 -6.22
C SER A 85 -20.16 17.80 -7.40
N GLN A 86 -20.81 18.17 -8.52
CA GLN A 86 -20.99 17.36 -9.73
C GLN A 86 -21.67 15.98 -9.52
N CYS A 87 -22.16 15.71 -8.32
CA CYS A 87 -22.83 14.46 -7.94
C CYS A 87 -24.34 14.47 -8.22
N SER A 88 -24.90 15.66 -8.42
CA SER A 88 -26.31 15.87 -8.72
C SER A 88 -26.44 17.03 -9.70
N TYR A 89 -27.53 17.00 -10.46
CA TYR A 89 -27.95 18.12 -11.30
C TYR A 89 -29.39 18.48 -10.97
N GLU A 90 -29.64 19.77 -11.05
CA GLU A 90 -30.96 20.35 -10.82
C GLU A 90 -31.60 20.70 -12.15
N ILE A 91 -32.90 20.42 -12.19
CA ILE A 91 -33.71 20.67 -13.36
C ILE A 91 -34.50 21.99 -13.15
N LYS A 92 -34.09 23.14 -13.74
CA LYS A 92 -34.79 24.45 -13.69
C LYS A 92 -35.62 24.79 -14.94
N ASN A 93 -36.89 25.13 -14.75
CA ASN A 93 -37.81 25.59 -15.82
C ASN A 93 -37.46 27.03 -16.31
N VAL A 94 -38.10 27.53 -17.36
CA VAL A 94 -38.01 28.92 -17.89
C VAL A 94 -38.15 29.97 -16.79
N GLN A 95 -38.93 29.67 -15.74
CA GLN A 95 -39.13 30.54 -14.58
C GLN A 95 -38.06 30.39 -13.48
N ASN A 96 -36.93 29.72 -13.76
CA ASN A 96 -35.86 29.38 -12.81
C ASN A 96 -36.32 28.57 -11.58
N GLN A 97 -37.45 27.88 -11.68
CA GLN A 97 -37.94 27.01 -10.61
C GLN A 97 -37.36 25.60 -10.74
N THR A 98 -36.79 25.08 -9.65
CA THR A 98 -36.27 23.71 -9.56
C THR A 98 -37.43 22.72 -9.56
N MET A 99 -37.59 21.96 -10.63
CA MET A 99 -38.58 20.89 -10.76
C MET A 99 -38.16 19.61 -10.04
N GLY A 100 -36.85 19.40 -9.89
CA GLY A 100 -36.32 18.22 -9.23
C GLY A 100 -34.80 18.20 -9.17
N ILE A 101 -34.28 17.44 -8.20
CA ILE A 101 -32.85 17.19 -8.02
C ILE A 101 -32.64 15.70 -8.31
N PHE A 102 -31.76 15.41 -9.26
CA PHE A 102 -31.48 14.04 -9.68
C PHE A 102 -30.00 13.70 -9.44
N PRO A 103 -29.70 12.49 -8.93
CA PRO A 103 -28.32 12.03 -8.81
C PRO A 103 -27.74 11.76 -10.20
N CYS A 104 -26.45 12.03 -10.35
CA CYS A 104 -25.72 11.66 -11.57
C CYS A 104 -25.41 10.15 -11.58
N THR A 105 -25.55 9.51 -12.73
CA THR A 105 -25.26 8.07 -12.92
C THR A 105 -24.15 7.79 -13.91
N ASN A 106 -23.85 8.74 -14.80
CA ASN A 106 -22.84 8.60 -15.85
C ASN A 106 -21.89 9.80 -15.82
N TRP A 107 -20.59 9.54 -15.95
CA TRP A 107 -19.54 10.56 -15.87
C TRP A 107 -18.61 10.49 -17.08
N ILE A 108 -18.11 11.64 -17.51
CA ILE A 108 -17.02 11.77 -18.48
C ILE A 108 -15.79 12.27 -17.72
N TYR A 109 -14.70 11.52 -17.82
CA TYR A 109 -13.42 11.86 -17.21
C TYR A 109 -12.49 12.50 -18.24
N ASN A 110 -11.65 13.43 -17.77
CA ASN A 110 -10.61 14.02 -18.60
C ASN A 110 -9.25 13.39 -18.28
N PRO A 111 -8.68 12.55 -19.17
CA PRO A 111 -7.41 11.87 -18.92
C PRO A 111 -6.15 12.72 -19.18
N SER A 112 -6.28 14.02 -19.46
CA SER A 112 -5.18 14.86 -19.96
C SER A 112 -3.97 14.98 -19.03
N ILE A 113 -4.14 14.83 -17.71
CA ILE A 113 -3.06 15.07 -16.72
C ILE A 113 -2.48 13.75 -16.19
N TYR A 114 -3.33 12.79 -15.81
CA TYR A 114 -2.92 11.58 -15.10
C TYR A 114 -3.12 10.28 -15.92
N GLY A 115 -3.61 10.39 -17.16
CA GLY A 115 -4.06 9.23 -17.92
C GLY A 115 -5.29 8.58 -17.31
N ARG A 116 -5.52 7.31 -17.65
CA ARG A 116 -6.60 6.50 -17.06
C ARG A 116 -6.18 6.05 -15.66
N THR A 117 -6.98 6.37 -14.66
CA THR A 117 -6.73 5.97 -13.27
C THR A 117 -7.73 4.91 -12.82
N PHE A 118 -7.39 4.19 -11.75
CA PHE A 118 -8.27 3.17 -11.19
C PHE A 118 -9.58 3.77 -10.65
N THR A 119 -9.51 5.00 -10.13
CA THR A 119 -10.68 5.77 -9.68
C THR A 119 -11.69 6.01 -10.80
N GLU A 120 -11.21 6.29 -12.02
CA GLU A 120 -12.02 6.51 -13.22
C GLU A 120 -12.67 5.20 -13.69
N GLU A 121 -11.89 4.13 -13.80
CA GLU A 121 -12.40 2.83 -14.27
C GLU A 121 -13.46 2.22 -13.34
N ALA A 122 -13.34 2.45 -12.03
CA ALA A 122 -14.25 1.92 -11.02
C ALA A 122 -15.38 2.90 -10.61
N ASN A 123 -15.41 4.12 -11.15
CA ASN A 123 -16.36 5.18 -10.79
C ASN A 123 -16.46 5.46 -9.27
N PHE A 124 -15.32 5.54 -8.58
CA PHE A 124 -15.28 5.84 -7.14
C PHE A 124 -15.45 7.34 -6.82
N ILE A 125 -16.51 7.93 -7.34
CA ILE A 125 -16.89 9.33 -7.11
C ILE A 125 -18.09 9.39 -6.15
N CYS A 126 -18.31 10.56 -5.54
CA CYS A 126 -19.52 10.91 -4.82
C CYS A 126 -19.76 9.97 -3.64
N GLN A 127 -20.82 9.15 -3.68
CA GLN A 127 -21.14 8.20 -2.63
C GLN A 127 -20.04 7.17 -2.41
N TYR A 128 -19.28 6.82 -3.45
CA TYR A 128 -18.23 5.80 -3.39
C TYR A 128 -16.83 6.37 -3.11
N ARG A 129 -16.71 7.68 -2.87
CA ARG A 129 -15.41 8.32 -2.62
C ARG A 129 -14.69 7.76 -1.39
N TYR A 130 -15.45 7.31 -0.38
CA TYR A 130 -14.86 6.78 0.85
C TYR A 130 -14.09 5.46 0.67
N TYR A 131 -14.33 4.72 -0.42
CA TYR A 131 -13.60 3.48 -0.72
C TYR A 131 -12.10 3.75 -0.96
N LEU A 132 -11.76 4.90 -1.56
CA LEU A 132 -10.37 5.33 -1.75
C LEU A 132 -9.69 5.61 -0.41
N SER A 133 -10.39 6.32 0.48
CA SER A 133 -9.91 6.59 1.85
C SER A 133 -9.74 5.31 2.66
N LEU A 134 -10.64 4.35 2.49
CA LEU A 134 -10.57 3.04 3.13
C LEU A 134 -9.37 2.23 2.60
N LEU A 135 -9.11 2.27 1.30
CA LEU A 135 -7.94 1.64 0.69
C LEU A 135 -6.62 2.22 1.25
N ALA A 136 -6.54 3.55 1.40
CA ALA A 136 -5.40 4.21 2.05
C ALA A 136 -5.23 3.75 3.50
N ALA A 137 -6.33 3.70 4.26
CA ALA A 137 -6.31 3.27 5.65
C ALA A 137 -5.83 1.82 5.80
N MET A 138 -6.31 0.90 4.95
CA MET A 138 -5.87 -0.49 4.95
C MET A 138 -4.37 -0.64 4.67
N LEU A 139 -3.83 0.14 3.73
CA LEU A 139 -2.40 0.18 3.45
C LEU A 139 -1.59 0.61 4.68
N GLN A 140 -2.03 1.67 5.37
CA GLN A 140 -1.35 2.19 6.56
C GLN A 140 -1.46 1.25 7.77
N ILE A 141 -2.58 0.56 7.94
CA ILE A 141 -2.74 -0.48 8.95
C ILE A 141 -1.77 -1.64 8.67
N GLY A 142 -1.62 -2.03 7.40
CA GLY A 142 -0.63 -3.02 6.98
C GLY A 142 0.80 -2.59 7.31
N ALA A 143 1.12 -1.30 7.14
CA ALA A 143 2.42 -0.75 7.52
C ALA A 143 2.69 -0.88 9.03
N MET A 144 1.68 -0.69 9.89
CA MET A 144 1.81 -0.87 11.34
C MET A 144 2.07 -2.32 11.74
N PHE A 145 1.59 -3.28 10.95
CA PHE A 145 1.85 -4.70 11.17
C PHE A 145 3.35 -5.06 11.10
N ILE A 146 4.18 -4.20 10.49
CA ILE A 146 5.62 -4.44 10.39
C ILE A 146 6.33 -4.55 11.74
N LEU A 147 5.78 -3.89 12.77
CA LEU A 147 6.31 -3.96 14.14
C LEU A 147 6.17 -5.37 14.72
N PHE A 148 5.05 -6.04 14.42
CA PHE A 148 4.81 -7.42 14.84
C PHE A 148 5.67 -8.40 14.03
N THR A 149 5.71 -8.24 12.71
CA THR A 149 6.51 -9.13 11.84
C THR A 149 8.01 -8.99 12.10
N GLY A 150 8.47 -7.82 12.55
CA GLY A 150 9.85 -7.61 12.97
C GLY A 150 10.24 -8.51 14.13
N ARG A 151 9.46 -8.51 15.21
CA ARG A 151 9.68 -9.38 16.37
C ARG A 151 9.65 -10.87 16.02
N ILE A 152 8.73 -11.26 15.12
CA ILE A 152 8.62 -12.64 14.64
C ILE A 152 9.85 -13.02 13.80
N THR A 153 10.34 -12.11 12.97
CA THR A 153 11.52 -12.34 12.11
C THR A 153 12.78 -12.57 12.92
N ASP A 154 12.95 -11.82 14.01
CA ASP A 154 14.09 -11.99 14.92
C ASP A 154 14.07 -13.39 15.57
N TRP A 155 12.88 -13.91 15.87
CA TRP A 155 12.70 -15.23 16.48
C TRP A 155 12.85 -16.40 15.51
N LEU A 156 12.30 -16.29 14.30
CA LEU A 156 12.36 -17.37 13.30
C LEU A 156 13.70 -17.44 12.56
N GLY A 157 14.56 -16.43 12.73
CA GLY A 157 15.81 -16.31 12.00
C GLY A 157 15.62 -15.93 10.53
N ARG A 158 16.70 -15.47 9.91
CA ARG A 158 16.65 -14.74 8.64
C ARG A 158 16.32 -15.60 7.41
N ARG A 159 16.68 -16.88 7.42
CA ARG A 159 16.39 -17.82 6.31
C ARG A 159 14.93 -18.25 6.27
N CYS A 160 14.36 -18.61 7.42
CA CYS A 160 12.95 -18.97 7.53
C CYS A 160 12.04 -17.76 7.23
N SER A 161 12.42 -16.57 7.72
CA SER A 161 11.68 -15.32 7.41
C SER A 161 11.60 -15.08 5.89
N LEU A 162 12.68 -15.30 5.14
CA LEU A 162 12.68 -15.14 3.69
C LEU A 162 11.72 -16.14 3.01
N ILE A 163 11.71 -17.41 3.41
CA ILE A 163 10.80 -18.42 2.85
C ILE A 163 9.34 -18.08 3.15
N LEU A 164 9.03 -17.68 4.39
CA LEU A 164 7.67 -17.28 4.79
C LEU A 164 7.18 -16.06 4.01
N LEU A 165 8.06 -15.10 3.77
CA LEU A 165 7.76 -13.87 3.05
C LEU A 165 7.49 -14.12 1.56
N VAL A 166 8.27 -14.99 0.92
CA VAL A 166 7.99 -15.45 -0.45
C VAL A 166 6.69 -16.25 -0.49
N GLY A 167 6.45 -17.12 0.49
CA GLY A 167 5.19 -17.86 0.61
C GLY A 167 3.97 -16.93 0.74
N GLN A 168 4.07 -15.90 1.59
CA GLN A 168 3.01 -14.91 1.77
C GLN A 168 2.73 -14.14 0.47
N LEU A 169 3.76 -13.77 -0.29
CA LEU A 169 3.59 -13.12 -1.60
C LEU A 169 2.85 -14.00 -2.61
N LEU A 170 3.16 -15.30 -2.65
CA LEU A 170 2.47 -16.23 -3.55
C LEU A 170 1.01 -16.37 -3.17
N VAL A 171 0.73 -16.50 -1.87
CA VAL A 171 -0.64 -16.61 -1.35
C VAL A 171 -1.44 -15.35 -1.67
N THR A 172 -0.90 -14.15 -1.41
CA THR A 172 -1.61 -12.90 -1.72
C THR A 172 -1.83 -12.74 -3.22
N SER A 173 -0.85 -13.08 -4.05
CA SER A 173 -0.99 -13.03 -5.51
C SER A 173 -2.10 -13.95 -6.02
N LEU A 174 -2.17 -15.19 -5.54
CA LEU A 174 -3.22 -16.14 -5.92
C LEU A 174 -4.61 -15.68 -5.47
N ILE A 175 -4.71 -15.16 -4.24
CA ILE A 175 -5.97 -14.60 -3.73
C ILE A 175 -6.42 -13.41 -4.59
N THR A 176 -5.50 -12.49 -4.89
CA THR A 176 -5.83 -11.32 -5.73
C THR A 176 -6.27 -11.73 -7.12
N GLN A 177 -5.59 -12.68 -7.77
CA GLN A 177 -5.99 -13.18 -9.09
C GLN A 177 -7.37 -13.84 -9.04
N GLY A 178 -7.65 -14.64 -8.01
CA GLY A 178 -8.96 -15.24 -7.80
C GLY A 178 -10.04 -14.18 -7.62
N LEU A 179 -9.81 -13.17 -6.78
CA LEU A 179 -10.77 -12.09 -6.54
C LEU A 179 -11.05 -11.27 -7.81
N LEU A 180 -10.01 -10.96 -8.60
CA LEU A 180 -10.17 -10.18 -9.83
C LEU A 180 -11.03 -10.90 -10.89
N GLN A 181 -11.16 -12.22 -10.83
CA GLN A 181 -12.09 -12.95 -11.71
C GLN A 181 -13.56 -12.74 -11.34
N PHE A 182 -13.85 -12.43 -10.08
CA PHE A 182 -15.22 -12.26 -9.58
C PHE A 182 -15.70 -10.80 -9.56
N VAL A 183 -14.79 -9.84 -9.70
CA VAL A 183 -15.14 -8.41 -9.72
C VAL A 183 -15.33 -7.96 -11.17
N PRO A 184 -16.57 -7.79 -11.66
CA PRO A 184 -16.80 -7.20 -12.97
C PRO A 184 -16.42 -5.72 -12.91
N MET A 185 -15.30 -5.36 -13.52
CA MET A 185 -14.98 -3.95 -13.77
C MET A 185 -15.89 -3.46 -14.89
N SER A 186 -16.60 -2.36 -14.66
CA SER A 186 -17.54 -1.76 -15.61
C SER A 186 -16.77 -1.25 -16.82
N THR A 187 -16.67 -2.06 -17.87
CA THR A 187 -16.09 -1.69 -19.17
C THR A 187 -17.04 -0.87 -20.03
N ASN A 188 -18.01 -0.17 -19.43
CA ASN A 188 -18.94 0.69 -20.15
C ASN A 188 -18.23 1.96 -20.63
N HIS A 189 -17.51 1.83 -21.74
CA HIS A 189 -17.13 2.96 -22.57
C HIS A 189 -17.60 2.71 -24.01
N LYS A 190 -18.61 3.47 -24.41
CA LYS A 190 -18.91 3.82 -25.79
C LYS A 190 -18.41 5.24 -26.03
#